data_AF-A0A4Z0LDY9-F1
#
_entry.id   AF-A0A4Z0LDY9-F1
#
_cell.length_a   1.000
_cell.length_b   1.000
_cell.length_c   1.000
_cell.angle_alpha   90.00
_cell.angle_beta   90.00
_cell.angle_gamma   90.00
#
_symmetry.space_group_name_H-M   'P 1'
#
loop_
_entity.id
_entity.type
_entity.pdbx_description
1 polymer ?
#
loop_
_entity_poly.entity_id
_entity_poly.type
_entity_poly.pdbx_seq_one_letter_code
_entity_poly.pdbx_strand_id
1 'polypeptide(L)'
;MTFSVQETLFSLLRLNGISGHESSIANVMQHAFEQQAKDVWRERRGNVVARYGSDKSDALRLMIFAHMDEVGFMVRKIEPSGFLRFERVGGTAKCTMPGSLVTLAGRSGAMSGGFGVDGCAVGRG
;
A
#
# COMPACT_ATOMS: atom_id res chain seq x y z
N MET A 1 -3.57 -23.39 -14.06
CA MET A 1 -4.30 -22.36 -13.29
C MET A 1 -4.64 -21.23 -14.24
N THR A 2 -5.91 -20.85 -14.35
CA THR A 2 -6.35 -19.77 -15.24
C THR A 2 -6.05 -18.44 -14.56
N PHE A 3 -5.11 -17.68 -15.11
CA PHE A 3 -4.80 -16.32 -14.62
C PHE A 3 -5.98 -15.40 -14.92
N SER A 4 -6.59 -14.83 -13.88
CA SER A 4 -7.60 -13.77 -14.00
C SER A 4 -7.00 -12.44 -13.55
N VAL A 5 -6.92 -11.49 -14.48
CA VAL A 5 -6.41 -10.13 -14.22
C VAL A 5 -7.25 -9.44 -13.15
N GLN A 6 -8.57 -9.59 -13.22
CA GLN A 6 -9.51 -8.92 -12.31
C GLN A 6 -9.37 -9.42 -10.87
N GLU A 7 -9.33 -10.74 -10.67
CA GLU A 7 -9.12 -11.37 -9.36
C GLU A 7 -7.77 -10.96 -8.76
N THR A 8 -6.71 -11.02 -9.57
CA THR A 8 -5.36 -10.63 -9.15
C THR A 8 -5.34 -9.16 -8.72
N LEU A 9 -5.92 -8.28 -9.55
CA LEU A 9 -5.99 -6.85 -9.25
C LEU A 9 -6.75 -6.58 -7.95
N PHE A 10 -7.94 -7.15 -7.77
CA PHE A 10 -8.71 -6.96 -6.54
C PHE A 10 -8.03 -7.55 -5.31
N SER A 11 -7.30 -8.66 -5.44
CA SER A 11 -6.54 -9.22 -4.33
C SER A 11 -5.42 -8.29 -3.86
N LEU A 12 -4.72 -7.64 -4.81
CA LEU A 12 -3.66 -6.68 -4.50
C LEU A 12 -4.21 -5.38 -3.93
N LEU A 13 -5.29 -4.84 -4.51
CA LEU A 13 -5.93 -3.59 -4.06
C LEU A 13 -6.55 -3.67 -2.65
N ARG A 14 -6.79 -4.88 -2.13
CA ARG A 14 -7.30 -5.07 -0.76
C ARG A 14 -6.21 -5.01 0.31
N LEU A 15 -4.95 -5.09 -0.09
CA LEU A 15 -3.82 -5.06 0.82
C LEU A 15 -3.43 -3.61 1.09
N ASN A 16 -3.34 -3.25 2.37
CA ASN A 16 -2.81 -1.94 2.75
C ASN A 16 -1.28 -1.98 2.77
N GLY A 17 -0.63 -0.96 2.22
CA GLY A 17 0.82 -0.90 2.09
C GLY A 17 1.34 0.51 1.81
N ILE A 18 1.17 1.42 2.77
CA ILE A 18 1.77 2.76 2.65
C ILE A 18 3.29 2.67 2.56
N SER A 19 3.92 3.72 2.03
CA SER A 19 5.39 3.81 1.95
C SER A 19 6.07 3.48 3.30
N GLY A 20 7.02 2.54 3.26
CA GLY A 20 7.72 1.97 4.41
C GLY A 20 7.01 0.82 5.14
N HIS A 21 5.77 0.48 4.75
CA HIS A 21 4.96 -0.60 5.32
C HIS A 21 4.45 -1.58 4.25
N GLU A 22 5.22 -1.80 3.18
CA GLU A 22 4.81 -2.60 2.00
C GLU A 22 4.90 -4.12 2.21
N SER A 23 5.24 -4.58 3.42
CA SER A 23 5.60 -5.99 3.65
C SER A 23 4.49 -6.99 3.30
N SER A 24 3.22 -6.64 3.53
CA SER A 24 2.08 -7.50 3.18
C SER A 24 1.99 -7.74 1.68
N ILE A 25 2.15 -6.67 0.89
CA ILE A 25 2.13 -6.72 -0.58
C ILE A 25 3.36 -7.48 -1.09
N ALA A 26 4.54 -7.19 -0.53
CA ALA A 26 5.77 -7.87 -0.88
C ALA A 26 5.68 -9.39 -0.69
N ASN A 27 5.06 -9.86 0.39
CA ASN A 27 4.91 -11.30 0.64
C ASN A 27 4.00 -11.97 -0.41
N VAL A 28 2.89 -11.32 -0.78
CA VAL A 28 1.97 -11.84 -1.81
C VAL A 28 2.64 -11.87 -3.17
N MET A 29 3.36 -10.80 -3.53
CA MET A 29 4.10 -10.72 -4.79
C MET A 29 5.24 -11.75 -4.87
N GLN A 30 5.99 -11.94 -3.78
CA GLN A 30 7.03 -12.95 -3.72
C GLN A 30 6.47 -14.35 -3.98
N HIS A 31 5.38 -14.71 -3.28
CA HIS A 31 4.75 -16.02 -3.48
C HIS A 31 4.23 -16.21 -4.91
N ALA A 32 3.64 -15.16 -5.49
CA ALA A 32 3.17 -15.20 -6.88
C ALA A 32 4.32 -15.39 -7.87
N PHE A 33 5.44 -14.70 -7.67
CA PHE A 33 6.61 -14.83 -8.54
C PHE A 33 7.31 -16.18 -8.41
N GLU A 34 7.38 -16.76 -7.21
CA GLU A 34 7.99 -18.08 -6.97
C GLU A 34 7.32 -19.20 -7.79
N GLN A 35 6.07 -19.02 -8.22
CA GLN A 35 5.35 -20.00 -9.06
C GLN A 35 5.79 -19.99 -10.53
N GLN A 36 6.47 -18.94 -11.00
CA GLN A 36 6.70 -18.72 -12.44
C GLN A 36 8.13 -18.26 -12.77
N ALA A 37 8.77 -17.53 -11.86
CA ALA A 37 10.11 -17.00 -12.04
C ALA A 37 11.17 -18.08 -11.82
N LYS A 38 12.35 -17.84 -12.38
CA LYS A 38 13.49 -18.71 -12.20
C LYS A 38 14.15 -18.49 -10.84
N ASP A 39 14.37 -17.23 -10.50
CA ASP A 39 14.93 -16.81 -9.22
C ASP A 39 14.05 -15.71 -8.64
N VAL A 40 13.77 -15.78 -7.34
CA VAL A 40 13.06 -14.73 -6.60
C VAL A 40 13.82 -14.44 -5.31
N TRP A 41 14.04 -13.17 -5.03
CA TRP A 41 14.65 -12.75 -3.77
C TRP A 41 14.09 -11.41 -3.31
N ARG A 42 14.24 -11.15 -2.01
CA ARG A 42 13.87 -9.88 -1.39
C ARG A 42 15.12 -9.09 -1.03
N GLU A 43 15.16 -7.83 -1.44
CA GLU A 43 16.25 -6.93 -1.07
C GLU A 43 16.08 -6.38 0.34
N ARG A 44 17.16 -5.82 0.91
CA ARG A 44 17.13 -5.22 2.27
C ARG A 44 16.10 -4.10 2.42
N ARG A 45 15.76 -3.40 1.33
CA ARG A 45 14.75 -2.33 1.34
C ARG A 45 13.32 -2.84 1.26
N GLY A 46 13.12 -4.15 1.07
CA GLY A 46 11.80 -4.76 0.98
C GLY A 46 11.31 -5.02 -0.45
N ASN A 47 12.03 -4.55 -1.48
CA ASN A 47 11.73 -4.83 -2.88
C ASN A 47 11.78 -6.34 -3.17
N VAL A 48 10.84 -6.83 -3.96
CA VAL A 48 10.83 -8.21 -4.46
C VAL A 48 11.32 -8.19 -5.90
N VAL A 49 12.35 -8.97 -6.19
CA VAL A 49 12.92 -9.10 -7.52
C VAL A 49 12.70 -10.50 -8.03
N ALA A 50 12.13 -10.61 -9.22
CA ALA A 50 11.88 -11.86 -9.91
C ALA A 50 12.62 -11.88 -11.24
N ARG A 51 13.45 -12.90 -11.46
CA ARG A 51 14.23 -13.07 -12.67
C ARG A 51 13.58 -14.11 -13.58
N TYR A 52 13.40 -13.74 -14.84
CA TYR A 52 12.91 -14.60 -15.91
C TYR A 52 13.96 -14.69 -17.03
N GLY A 53 13.96 -15.78 -17.78
CA GLY A 53 14.79 -15.95 -18.97
C GLY A 53 16.11 -16.70 -18.74
N SER A 54 17.12 -16.40 -19.57
CA SER A 54 18.34 -17.21 -19.73
C SER A 54 19.50 -16.78 -18.81
N ASP A 55 20.46 -17.70 -18.57
CA ASP A 55 21.74 -17.42 -17.89
C ASP A 55 22.87 -17.05 -18.85
N LYS A 56 22.60 -17.02 -20.15
CA LYS A 56 23.59 -16.62 -21.14
C LYS A 56 24.10 -15.21 -20.86
N SER A 57 25.42 -15.05 -20.86
CA SER A 57 26.08 -13.78 -20.56
C SER A 57 25.82 -12.68 -21.59
N ASP A 58 25.51 -13.06 -22.82
CA ASP A 58 25.21 -12.19 -23.97
C ASP A 58 23.71 -11.94 -24.18
N ALA A 59 22.85 -12.47 -23.31
CA ALA A 59 21.41 -12.24 -23.40
C ALA A 59 21.05 -10.77 -23.10
N LEU A 60 20.08 -10.23 -23.85
CA LEU A 60 19.50 -8.92 -23.60
C LEU A 60 18.87 -8.89 -22.20
N ARG A 61 19.22 -7.86 -21.41
CA ARG A 61 18.66 -7.64 -20.06
C ARG A 61 17.62 -6.54 -20.09
N LEU A 62 16.39 -6.88 -19.71
CA LEU A 62 15.28 -5.94 -19.54
C LEU A 62 14.89 -5.89 -18.05
N MET A 63 14.65 -4.68 -17.53
CA MET A 63 14.12 -4.47 -16.19
C MET A 63 12.74 -3.81 -16.29
N ILE A 64 11.74 -4.44 -15.68
CA ILE A 64 10.40 -3.86 -15.48
C ILE A 64 10.30 -3.51 -14.01
N PHE A 65 9.94 -2.27 -13.72
CA PHE A 65 9.79 -1.77 -12.35
C PHE A 65 8.38 -1.24 -12.13
N ALA A 66 7.77 -1.65 -11.02
CA ALA A 66 6.50 -1.15 -10.52
C ALA A 66 6.62 -0.99 -9.00
N HIS A 67 6.15 0.14 -8.48
CA HIS A 67 6.18 0.40 -7.04
C HIS A 67 5.00 -0.31 -6.36
N MET A 68 5.22 -0.78 -5.12
CA MET A 68 4.21 -1.50 -4.33
C MET A 68 3.46 -0.59 -3.37
N ASP A 69 4.01 0.59 -3.09
CA ASP A 69 3.50 1.50 -2.09
C ASP A 69 2.29 2.29 -2.60
N GLU A 70 1.39 2.57 -1.66
CA GLU A 70 0.25 3.45 -1.87
C GLU A 70 0.35 4.72 -1.04
N VAL A 71 -0.42 5.74 -1.45
CA VAL A 71 -0.56 6.96 -0.68
C VAL A 71 -1.48 6.73 0.52
N GLY A 72 -1.15 7.33 1.67
CA GLY A 72 -1.94 7.14 2.87
C GLY A 72 -1.57 8.08 4.02
N PHE A 73 -1.80 7.59 5.24
CA PHE A 73 -1.71 8.39 6.47
C PHE A 73 -0.96 7.66 7.56
N MET A 74 -0.22 8.42 8.38
CA MET A 74 0.45 7.92 9.57
C MET A 74 -0.04 8.67 10.80
N VAL A 75 -0.51 7.96 11.82
CA VAL A 75 -0.91 8.55 13.10
C VAL A 75 0.33 9.15 13.78
N ARG A 76 0.24 10.43 14.16
CA ARG A 76 1.27 11.14 14.92
C ARG A 76 0.91 11.35 16.38
N LYS A 77 -0.37 11.56 16.67
CA LYS A 77 -0.85 11.86 18.02
C LYS A 77 -2.27 11.36 18.22
N ILE A 78 -2.54 10.86 19.42
CA ILE A 78 -3.88 10.61 19.93
C ILE A 78 -4.20 11.75 20.91
N GLU A 79 -5.25 12.50 20.65
CA GLU A 79 -5.69 13.57 21.54
C GLU A 79 -6.43 13.01 22.75
N PRO A 80 -6.47 13.72 23.89
CA PRO A 80 -7.23 13.32 25.07
C PRO A 80 -8.73 13.11 24.78
N SER A 81 -9.26 13.80 23.77
CA SER A 81 -10.64 13.67 23.30
C SER A 81 -10.90 12.39 22.49
N GLY A 82 -9.88 11.56 22.22
CA GLY A 82 -9.97 10.37 21.39
C GLY A 82 -9.82 10.60 19.88
N PHE A 83 -9.57 11.85 19.44
CA PHE A 83 -9.31 12.15 18.03
C PHE A 83 -7.86 11.83 17.64
N LEU A 84 -7.66 11.43 16.39
CA LEU A 84 -6.35 11.11 15.83
C LEU A 84 -5.83 12.25 14.96
N ARG A 85 -4.58 12.65 15.19
CA ARG A 85 -3.83 13.50 14.25
C ARG A 85 -2.95 12.64 13.37
N PHE A 86 -2.99 12.91 12.07
CA PHE A 86 -2.23 12.17 11.08
C PHE A 86 -1.33 13.09 10.26
N GLU A 87 -0.22 12.54 9.81
CA GLU A 87 0.56 13.10 8.72
C GLU A 87 0.32 12.32 7.42
N ARG A 88 0.49 13.03 6.31
CA ARG A 88 0.35 12.47 4.96
C ARG A 88 1.61 11.72 4.59
N VAL A 89 1.44 10.51 4.07
CA VAL A 89 2.51 9.72 3.47
C VAL A 89 2.24 9.69 1.96
N GLY A 90 3.08 10.38 1.19
CA GLY A 90 2.89 10.62 -0.24
C GLY A 90 2.04 11.86 -0.56
N GLY A 91 1.70 12.01 -1.85
CA GLY A 91 1.00 13.18 -2.38
C GLY A 91 -0.53 13.04 -2.41
N THR A 92 -1.20 13.09 -1.26
CA THR A 92 -2.68 13.04 -1.24
C THR A 92 -3.28 14.42 -1.55
N ALA A 93 -4.23 14.50 -2.48
CA ALA A 93 -5.01 15.71 -2.74
C ALA A 93 -5.83 16.12 -1.50
N LYS A 94 -5.78 17.41 -1.12
CA LYS A 94 -6.46 17.91 0.11
C LYS A 94 -7.99 17.85 0.01
N CYS A 95 -8.55 17.83 -1.19
CA CYS A 95 -10.00 17.94 -1.41
C CYS A 95 -10.78 16.62 -1.28
N THR A 96 -10.11 15.45 -1.24
CA THR A 96 -10.78 14.14 -1.25
C THR A 96 -10.98 13.53 0.12
N MET A 97 -10.64 14.25 1.20
CA MET A 97 -10.52 13.69 2.54
C MET A 97 -11.80 13.75 3.39
N PRO A 98 -12.56 14.86 3.41
CA PRO A 98 -13.68 15.01 4.34
C PRO A 98 -14.79 13.98 4.07
N GLY A 99 -15.28 13.30 5.11
CA GLY A 99 -16.37 12.32 5.01
C GLY A 99 -15.96 10.94 4.49
N SER A 100 -14.67 10.71 4.23
CA SER A 100 -14.17 9.41 3.75
C SER A 100 -13.93 8.43 4.89
N LEU A 101 -14.22 7.15 4.63
CA LEU A 101 -13.88 6.05 5.52
C LEU A 101 -12.40 5.70 5.39
N VAL A 102 -11.78 5.33 6.51
CA VAL A 102 -10.38 4.93 6.58
C VAL A 102 -10.23 3.63 7.35
N THR A 103 -9.20 2.87 7.00
CA THR A 103 -8.77 1.71 7.78
C THR A 103 -7.52 2.09 8.55
N LEU A 104 -7.60 1.99 9.88
CA LEU A 104 -6.49 2.22 10.79
C LEU A 104 -5.78 0.90 11.06
N ALA A 105 -4.56 0.75 10.55
CA ALA A 105 -3.71 -0.39 10.88
C ALA A 105 -3.00 -0.16 12.23
N GLY A 106 -3.30 -1.01 13.22
CA GLY A 106 -2.65 -1.00 14.53
C GLY A 106 -2.09 -2.37 14.90
N ARG A 107 -1.35 -2.43 16.02
CA ARG A 107 -0.78 -3.70 16.53
C ARG A 107 -1.85 -4.73 16.89
N SER A 108 -3.01 -4.26 17.35
CA SER A 108 -4.15 -5.11 17.73
C SER A 108 -5.05 -5.48 16.55
N GLY A 109 -4.66 -5.13 15.32
CA GLY A 109 -5.44 -5.36 14.11
C GLY A 109 -5.93 -4.07 13.45
N ALA A 110 -6.63 -4.25 12.33
CA ALA A 110 -7.22 -3.16 11.56
C ALA A 110 -8.55 -2.72 12.19
N MET A 111 -8.78 -1.42 12.26
CA MET A 111 -10.02 -0.81 12.75
C MET A 111 -10.57 0.19 11.75
N SER A 112 -11.88 0.26 11.59
CA SER A 112 -12.52 1.28 10.74
C SER A 112 -12.59 2.62 11.46
N GLY A 113 -12.30 3.69 10.73
CA GLY A 113 -12.49 5.08 11.16
C GLY A 113 -13.09 5.92 10.05
N GLY A 114 -13.34 7.19 10.34
CA GLY A 114 -13.82 8.14 9.34
C GLY A 114 -13.21 9.52 9.56
N PHE A 115 -12.93 10.22 8.47
CA PHE A 115 -12.63 11.64 8.53
C PHE A 115 -13.91 12.42 8.80
N GLY A 116 -14.01 12.97 10.01
CA GLY A 116 -15.11 13.86 10.38
C GLY A 116 -15.15 15.10 9.48
N VAL A 117 -16.37 15.52 9.16
CA VAL A 117 -16.65 16.84 8.60
C VAL A 117 -17.22 17.70 9.71
N ASP A 118 -16.53 18.77 10.07
CA ASP A 118 -17.13 19.80 10.92
C ASP A 118 -18.16 20.54 10.07
N GLY A 119 -19.42 20.14 10.21
CA GLY A 119 -20.56 20.87 9.67
C GLY A 119 -20.76 22.17 10.45
N CYS A 120 -19.96 23.20 10.17
CA CYS A 120 -20.22 24.53 10.71
C CYS A 120 -19.67 25.65 9.81
N ALA A 121 -20.51 26.10 8.88
CA ALA A 121 -20.51 27.50 8.45
C ALA A 121 -21.86 28.12 8.81
N VAL A 122 -22.26 28.05 10.09
CA VAL A 122 -23.17 29.07 10.64
C VAL A 122 -22.26 30.11 11.25
N GLY A 123 -21.95 31.15 10.47
CA GLY A 123 -21.28 32.33 10.97
C GLY A 123 -22.08 32.87 12.14
N ARG A 124 -21.50 32.85 13.34
CA ARG A 124 -21.95 33.70 14.43
C ARG A 124 -21.44 35.10 14.11
N GLY A 125 -22.29 35.86 13.43
CA GLY A 125 -22.26 37.33 13.49
C GLY A 125 -22.79 37.81 14.83
#